data_AF-A0A7X6K7X6-F1
#
_entry.id   AF-A0A7X6K7X6-F1
#
_cell.length_a   1.000
_cell.length_b   1.000
_cell.length_c   1.000
_cell.angle_alpha   90.00
_cell.angle_beta   90.00
_cell.angle_gamma   90.00
#
_symmetry.space_group_name_H-M   'P 1'
#
loop_
_entity.id
_entity.type
_entity.pdbx_description
1 polymer ?
#
loop_
_entity_poly.entity_id
_entity_poly.type
_entity_poly.pdbx_seq_one_letter_code
_entity_poly.pdbx_strand_id
1 'polypeptide(L)' 'MDTPVAWPALPGPTGDGNVDGILADLAQLPGLPTGEHAAHYEQIHDDLLADLDAGSGAGTD' A
#
# COMPACT_ATOMS: atom_id res chain seq x y z
N MET A 1 11.21 20.76 23.21
CA MET A 1 11.67 19.71 22.29
C MET A 1 10.43 19.19 21.61
N ASP A 2 10.25 19.44 20.32
CA ASP A 2 9.20 18.80 19.53
C ASP A 2 9.53 17.30 19.46
N THR A 3 8.61 16.47 19.95
CA THR A 3 8.73 15.03 19.82
C THR A 3 8.55 14.68 18.34
N PRO A 4 9.47 13.95 17.69
CA PRO A 4 9.26 13.54 16.31
C PRO A 4 7.98 12.73 16.21
N VAL A 5 7.13 13.07 15.23
CA VAL A 5 5.92 12.29 14.94
C VAL A 5 6.33 10.88 14.59
N ALA A 6 5.84 9.91 15.37
CA ALA A 6 6.03 8.50 15.08
C ALA A 6 5.07 8.10 13.96
N TRP A 7 5.63 7.69 12.83
CA TRP A 7 4.87 7.09 11.75
C TRP A 7 4.34 5.71 12.17
N PRO A 8 3.17 5.29 11.65
CA PRO A 8 2.70 3.92 11.81
C PRO A 8 3.74 2.91 11.30
N ALA A 9 3.80 1.75 11.94
CA ALA A 9 4.58 0.65 11.42
C ALA A 9 4.01 0.20 10.07
N LEU A 10 4.90 -0.15 9.14
CA LEU A 10 4.50 -0.77 7.88
C LEU A 10 3.88 -2.15 8.14
N PRO A 11 2.99 -2.63 7.25
CA PRO A 11 2.50 -3.99 7.30
C PRO A 11 3.65 -5.00 7.31
N GLY A 12 3.45 -6.10 8.04
CA GLY A 12 4.32 -7.27 7.91
C GLY A 12 4.08 -7.98 6.57
N PRO A 13 4.99 -8.89 6.17
CA PRO A 13 4.83 -9.67 4.95
C PRO A 13 3.54 -10.50 5.00
N THR A 14 2.81 -10.49 3.90
CA THR A 14 1.56 -11.24 3.71
C THR A 14 1.79 -12.65 3.21
N GLY A 15 2.95 -12.89 2.58
CA GLY A 15 3.30 -14.15 1.91
C GLY A 15 2.90 -14.18 0.43
N ASP A 16 2.22 -13.14 -0.06
CA ASP A 16 1.98 -12.90 -1.48
C ASP A 16 2.94 -11.82 -1.98
N GLY A 17 3.80 -12.19 -2.93
CA GLY A 17 4.83 -11.29 -3.45
C GLY A 17 4.28 -10.07 -4.20
N ASN A 18 3.08 -10.17 -4.80
CA ASN A 18 2.47 -9.03 -5.49
C ASN A 18 1.89 -8.05 -4.48
N VAL A 19 1.12 -8.55 -3.51
CA VAL A 19 0.58 -7.74 -2.41
C VAL A 19 1.71 -7.08 -1.62
N ASP A 20 2.78 -7.83 -1.29
CA ASP A 20 3.93 -7.30 -0.55
C ASP A 20 4.66 -6.20 -1.35
N GLY A 21 4.72 -6.33 -2.68
CA GLY A 21 5.25 -5.32 -3.58
C GLY A 21 4.45 -4.02 -3.54
N ILE A 22 3.12 -4.13 -3.64
CA ILE A 22 2.21 -2.97 -3.61
C ILE A 22 2.26 -2.27 -2.24
N LEU A 23 2.26 -3.04 -1.14
CA LEU A 23 2.32 -2.48 0.21
C LEU A 23 3.66 -1.81 0.54
N ALA A 24 4.75 -2.14 -0.16
CA ALA A 24 6.04 -1.50 0.03
C ALA A 24 6.00 0.01 -0.28
N ASP A 25 5.08 0.45 -1.13
CA ASP A 25 4.94 1.87 -1.51
C ASP A 25 4.46 2.76 -0.35
N LEU A 26 3.92 2.19 0.72
CA LEU A 26 3.60 2.93 1.95
C LEU A 26 4.85 3.57 2.59
N ALA A 27 6.04 3.02 2.34
CA ALA A 27 7.30 3.56 2.88
C ALA A 27 7.66 4.94 2.29
N GLN A 28 7.02 5.34 1.19
CA GLN A 28 7.27 6.63 0.53
C GLN A 28 6.52 7.79 1.21
N LEU A 29 5.39 7.52 1.88
CA LEU A 29 4.50 8.52 2.49
C LEU A 29 5.22 9.55 3.39
N PRO A 30 6.18 9.17 4.26
CA PRO A 30 6.89 10.15 5.08
C PRO A 30 7.67 11.20 4.29
N GLY A 31 8.07 10.89 3.06
CA GLY A 31 8.77 11.81 2.15
C GLY A 31 7.86 12.68 1.29
N LEU A 32 6.56 12.37 1.25
CA LEU A 32 5.59 13.10 0.42
C LEU A 32 4.97 14.27 1.19
N PRO A 33 4.60 15.37 0.50
CA PRO A 33 3.73 16.40 1.06
C PRO A 33 2.42 15.79 1.57
N THR A 34 1.91 16.25 2.71
CA THR A 34 0.67 15.70 3.30
C THR A 34 -0.54 15.78 2.35
N GLY A 35 -0.58 16.78 1.46
CA GLY A 35 -1.64 16.90 0.45
C GLY A 35 -1.61 15.79 -0.62
N GLU A 36 -0.49 15.08 -0.77
CA GLU A 36 -0.32 13.98 -1.72
C GLU A 36 -0.57 12.61 -1.09
N HIS A 37 -0.67 12.52 0.24
CA HIS A 37 -0.84 11.24 0.95
C HIS A 37 -2.12 10.52 0.54
N ALA A 38 -3.23 11.26 0.40
CA ALA A 38 -4.50 10.66 0.00
C ALA A 38 -4.42 10.02 -1.40
N ALA A 39 -3.87 10.74 -2.38
CA ALA A 39 -3.71 10.23 -3.74
C ALA A 39 -2.78 9.00 -3.78
N HIS A 40 -1.71 9.01 -2.97
CA HIS A 40 -0.81 7.86 -2.86
C HIS A 40 -1.50 6.64 -2.23
N TYR A 41 -2.33 6.83 -1.20
CA TYR A 41 -3.14 5.77 -0.62
C TYR A 41 -4.20 5.24 -1.60
N GLU A 42 -4.84 6.11 -2.37
CA GLU A 42 -5.81 5.72 -3.41
C GLU A 42 -5.15 4.86 -4.48
N GLN A 43 -3.93 5.21 -4.91
CA GLN A 43 -3.19 4.39 -5.86
C GLN A 43 -2.90 2.99 -5.31
N ILE A 44 -2.39 2.88 -4.08
CA ILE A 44 -2.13 1.58 -3.43
C ILE A 44 -3.43 0.77 -3.31
N HIS A 45 -4.54 1.41 -2.96
CA HIS A 45 -5.85 0.76 -2.91
C HIS A 45 -6.26 0.19 -4.28
N ASP A 46 -6.13 0.99 -5.34
CA ASP A 46 -6.53 0.58 -6.69
C ASP A 46 -5.65 -0.55 -7.24
N ASP A 47 -4.34 -0.52 -6.94
CA ASP A 47 -3.41 -1.59 -7.30
C ASP A 47 -3.73 -2.91 -6.59
N LEU A 48 -4.06 -2.86 -5.29
CA LEU A 48 -4.50 -4.03 -4.53
C LEU A 48 -5.84 -4.58 -5.05
N LEU A 49 -6.77 -3.70 -5.43
CA LEU A 49 -8.05 -4.10 -6.00
C LEU A 49 -7.85 -4.77 -7.37
N ALA A 50 -6.97 -4.22 -8.21
CA ALA A 50 -6.63 -4.80 -9.50
C ALA A 50 -5.99 -6.19 -9.36
N ASP A 51 -5.10 -6.38 -8.38
CA ASP A 51 -4.53 -7.70 -8.05
C ASP A 51 -5.61 -8.70 -7.60
N LEU A 52 -6.51 -8.27 -6.70
CA LEU A 52 -7.61 -9.09 -6.22
C LEU A 52 -8.54 -9.54 -7.37
N ASP A 53 -8.87 -8.62 -8.29
CA ASP A 53 -9.70 -8.91 -9.45
C ASP A 53 -9.00 -9.86 -10.43
N ALA A 54 -7.68 -9.72 -10.62
CA ALA A 54 -6.89 -10.61 -11.46
C ALA A 54 -6.85 -12.05 -10.91
N GLY A 55 -6.74 -12.22 -9.58
CA GLY A 55 -6.81 -13.53 -8.93
C GLY A 55 -8.21 -14.13 -8.91
N SER A 56 -9.25 -13.31 -8.77
CA SER A 56 -10.66 -13.75 -8.75
C SER A 56 -11.18 -14.16 -10.14
N GLY A 57 -10.61 -13.58 -11.21
CA GLY A 57 -10.94 -13.93 -12.60
C GLY A 57 -10.46 -15.31 -13.05
N ALA A 58 -9.55 -15.96 -12.32
CA ALA A 58 -9.04 -17.30 -12.61
C ALA A 58 -9.88 -18.44 -11.97
N GLY A 59 -10.98 -18.11 -11.29
CA GLY A 59 -11.88 -19.06 -10.63
C GLY A 59 -13.14 -19.38 -11.44
N THR A 60 -13.03 -19.66 -12.75
CA THR A 60 -14.12 -20.28 -13.54
C THR A 60 -13.57 -21.12 -14.69
N ASP A 61 -13.25 -22.39 -14.43
CA ASP A 61 -13.60 -23.58 -15.23
C ASP A 61 -13.28 -24.85 -14.42
#